data_AF-A0A2H0BWY1-F1
#
_entry.id   AF-A0A2H0BWY1-F1
#
_cell.length_a   1.000
_cell.length_b   1.000
_cell.length_c   1.000
_cell.angle_alpha   90.00
_cell.angle_beta   90.00
_cell.angle_gamma   90.00
#
_symmetry.space_group_name_H-M   'P 1'
#
loop_
_entity.id
_entity.type
_entity.pdbx_description
1 polymer ?
#
loop_
_entity_poly.entity_id
_entity_poly.type
_entity_poly.pdbx_seq_one_letter_code
_entity_poly.pdbx_strand_id
1 'polypeptide(L)'
;MKQLLIIQAKPNPSGKDRLGNVVPSSQLAGEWVDFKNSGDEDYPLQNIRLHHIAYTAQYPNGVWEEVMIFRGVLGVSRVIRVHSGGEIPLENLYQVDRSGADYHLFTGGNYIWNNNRPDSPRLVLQQNNQTHELDRASYSAYPPEGRVLKRVGNNLL
;
A
#
# COMPACT_ATOMS: atom_id res chain seq x y z
N MET A 1 22.21 -3.09 9.50
CA MET A 1 20.83 -3.31 9.99
C MET A 1 19.81 -3.30 8.86
N LYS A 2 19.02 -4.37 8.75
CA LYS A 2 17.89 -4.50 7.82
C LYS A 2 16.62 -3.83 8.38
N GLN A 3 15.96 -2.99 7.58
CA GLN A 3 14.72 -2.32 7.99
C GLN A 3 13.82 -2.02 6.78
N LEU A 4 12.55 -2.43 6.86
CA LEU A 4 11.51 -1.99 5.92
C LEU A 4 10.63 -0.94 6.58
N LEU A 5 10.21 0.07 5.81
CA LEU A 5 9.40 1.16 6.31
C LEU A 5 8.36 1.56 5.27
N ILE A 6 7.09 1.56 5.64
CA ILE A 6 6.01 2.23 4.90
C ILE A 6 6.26 3.72 4.99
N ILE A 7 6.34 4.43 3.87
CA ILE A 7 6.80 5.82 3.85
C ILE A 7 5.74 6.83 3.38
N GLN A 8 4.81 6.39 2.54
CA GLN A 8 3.72 7.22 2.04
C GLN A 8 2.61 6.36 1.43
N ALA A 9 1.43 6.92 1.28
CA ALA A 9 0.30 6.28 0.63
C ALA A 9 -0.58 7.31 -0.07
N LYS A 10 -1.34 6.87 -1.07
CA LYS A 10 -2.43 7.63 -1.69
C LYS A 10 -3.69 6.77 -1.66
N PRO A 11 -4.42 6.71 -0.53
CA PRO A 11 -5.57 5.81 -0.38
C PRO A 11 -6.81 6.29 -1.13
N ASN A 12 -6.93 7.58 -1.44
CA ASN A 12 -8.09 8.17 -2.08
C ASN A 12 -7.73 8.83 -3.42
N PRO A 13 -7.58 8.08 -4.54
CA PRO A 13 -7.36 8.69 -5.84
C PRO A 13 -8.54 9.54 -6.28
N SER A 14 -8.24 10.49 -7.17
CA SER A 14 -9.27 11.34 -7.77
C SER A 14 -10.34 10.52 -8.46
N GLY A 15 -11.60 10.77 -8.11
CA GLY A 15 -12.77 10.11 -8.66
C GLY A 15 -13.16 8.79 -8.00
N LYS A 16 -12.43 8.28 -6.99
CA LYS A 16 -12.75 7.00 -6.31
C LYS A 16 -14.19 6.94 -5.80
N ASP A 17 -14.65 8.02 -5.18
CA ASP A 17 -15.97 8.10 -4.57
C ASP A 17 -17.06 8.59 -5.54
N ARG A 18 -16.76 8.69 -6.85
CA ARG A 18 -17.75 9.07 -7.88
C ARG A 18 -18.51 7.83 -8.34
N LEU A 19 -19.84 7.94 -8.34
CA LEU A 19 -20.74 6.88 -8.81
C LEU A 19 -20.67 6.75 -10.33
N GLY A 20 -20.03 5.70 -10.84
CA GLY A 20 -19.96 5.37 -12.27
C GLY A 20 -19.80 3.87 -12.49
N ASN A 21 -20.39 3.34 -13.57
CA ASN A 21 -20.41 1.89 -13.84
C ASN A 21 -19.06 1.31 -14.30
N VAL A 22 -18.11 2.17 -14.70
CA VAL A 22 -16.78 1.78 -15.17
C VAL A 22 -15.75 2.68 -14.51
N VAL A 23 -14.85 2.07 -13.74
CA VAL A 23 -13.69 2.76 -13.16
C VAL A 23 -12.50 2.52 -14.08
N PRO A 24 -11.85 3.58 -14.62
CA PRO A 24 -10.64 3.42 -15.41
C PRO A 24 -9.52 2.73 -14.62
N SER A 25 -8.75 1.85 -15.25
CA SER A 25 -7.65 1.15 -14.59
C SER A 25 -6.58 2.11 -14.04
N SER A 26 -6.36 3.26 -14.70
CA SER A 26 -5.47 4.32 -14.20
C SER A 26 -6.00 5.00 -12.93
N GLN A 27 -7.32 5.03 -12.73
CA GLN A 27 -7.92 5.52 -11.49
C GLN A 27 -7.76 4.50 -10.36
N LEU A 28 -7.96 3.20 -10.64
CA LEU A 28 -7.70 2.13 -9.67
C LEU A 28 -6.23 2.12 -9.24
N ALA A 29 -5.31 2.20 -10.21
CA ALA A 29 -3.88 2.29 -9.94
C ALA A 29 -3.46 3.63 -9.31
N GLY A 30 -4.33 4.64 -9.33
CA GLY A 30 -4.11 5.88 -8.58
C GLY A 30 -4.18 5.69 -7.06
N GLU A 31 -4.66 4.53 -6.60
CA GLU A 31 -4.63 4.11 -5.21
C GLU A 31 -3.39 3.25 -4.93
N TRP A 32 -2.55 3.64 -3.98
CA TRP A 32 -1.31 2.90 -3.70
C TRP A 32 -0.70 3.15 -2.31
N VAL A 33 0.23 2.29 -1.90
CA VAL A 33 1.12 2.47 -0.74
C VAL A 33 2.58 2.23 -1.14
N ASP A 34 3.49 2.98 -0.55
CA ASP A 34 4.93 2.81 -0.72
C ASP A 34 5.57 2.26 0.54
N PHE A 35 6.48 1.30 0.35
CA PHE A 35 7.46 0.96 1.37
C PHE A 35 8.87 0.94 0.81
N LYS A 36 9.83 1.20 1.70
CA LYS A 36 11.24 1.40 1.38
C LYS A 36 12.10 0.48 2.24
N ASN A 37 13.19 -0.03 1.66
CA ASN A 37 14.30 -0.51 2.46
C ASN A 37 15.07 0.70 3.04
N SER A 38 14.83 0.96 4.33
CA SER A 38 15.43 2.08 5.08
C SER A 38 16.69 1.68 5.86
N GLY A 39 17.07 0.40 5.79
CA GLY A 39 18.32 -0.10 6.34
C GLY A 39 19.55 0.32 5.52
N ASP A 40 20.70 -0.19 5.94
CA ASP A 40 22.02 -0.02 5.29
C ASP A 40 22.48 -1.29 4.56
N GLU A 41 21.62 -2.31 4.50
CA GLU A 41 21.84 -3.60 3.84
C GLU A 41 20.65 -3.99 2.97
N ASP A 42 20.89 -4.81 1.96
CA ASP A 42 19.84 -5.40 1.13
C ASP A 42 18.86 -6.24 1.96
N TYR A 43 17.56 -6.12 1.67
CA TYR A 43 16.49 -6.77 2.43
C TYR A 43 15.85 -7.91 1.62
N PRO A 44 16.03 -9.19 2.01
CA PRO A 44 15.31 -10.30 1.39
C PRO A 44 13.81 -10.21 1.67
N LEU A 45 12.99 -10.19 0.62
CA LEU A 45 11.54 -10.06 0.72
C LEU A 45 10.81 -11.40 0.88
N GLN A 46 11.54 -12.51 1.02
CA GLN A 46 10.95 -13.82 1.17
C GLN A 46 10.02 -13.87 2.40
N ASN A 47 8.76 -14.26 2.16
CA ASN A 47 7.70 -14.32 3.17
C ASN A 47 7.30 -12.97 3.78
N ILE A 48 7.71 -11.85 3.19
CA ILE A 48 7.16 -10.54 3.52
C ILE A 48 5.79 -10.40 2.88
N ARG A 49 4.83 -9.91 3.64
CA ARG A 49 3.44 -9.71 3.21
C ARG A 49 2.99 -8.30 3.57
N LEU A 50 2.22 -7.68 2.70
CA LEU A 50 1.53 -6.42 2.95
C LEU A 50 0.08 -6.74 3.33
N HIS A 51 -0.38 -6.17 4.43
CA HIS A 51 -1.74 -6.32 4.92
C HIS A 51 -2.40 -4.96 5.11
N HIS A 52 -3.73 -4.95 5.18
CA HIS A 52 -4.56 -3.79 5.53
C HIS A 52 -5.70 -4.20 6.46
N ILE A 53 -6.46 -3.23 6.97
CA ILE A 53 -7.62 -3.50 7.82
C ILE A 53 -8.89 -3.55 6.95
N ALA A 54 -9.39 -4.74 6.67
CA ALA A 54 -10.64 -4.93 5.95
C ALA A 54 -11.84 -4.86 6.89
N TYR A 55 -12.88 -4.11 6.49
CA TYR A 55 -14.14 -3.99 7.24
C TYR A 55 -15.28 -4.68 6.48
N THR A 56 -16.01 -5.55 7.18
CA THR A 56 -17.22 -6.19 6.63
C THR A 56 -18.37 -6.10 7.64
N ALA A 57 -19.57 -6.51 7.24
CA ALA A 57 -20.70 -6.63 8.16
C ALA A 57 -20.40 -7.61 9.30
N GLN A 58 -19.66 -8.69 9.02
CA GLN A 58 -19.22 -9.68 10.00
C GLN A 58 -18.08 -9.17 10.89
N TYR A 59 -17.23 -8.28 10.35
CA TYR A 59 -16.08 -7.71 11.05
C TYR A 59 -16.18 -6.18 11.13
N PRO A 60 -17.12 -5.63 11.93
CA PRO A 60 -17.34 -4.20 12.01
C PRO A 60 -16.19 -3.46 12.72
N ASN A 61 -15.31 -4.16 13.44
CA ASN A 61 -14.10 -3.58 14.03
C ASN A 61 -12.85 -3.77 13.16
N GLY A 62 -13.00 -4.41 12.00
CA GLY A 62 -11.92 -4.68 11.06
C GLY A 62 -11.16 -5.97 11.35
N VAL A 63 -10.62 -6.58 10.30
CA VAL A 63 -9.71 -7.72 10.37
C VAL A 63 -8.53 -7.48 9.44
N TRP A 64 -7.38 -8.06 9.77
CA TRP A 64 -6.22 -8.00 8.90
C TRP A 64 -6.44 -8.88 7.67
N GLU A 65 -6.40 -8.26 6.50
CA GLU A 65 -6.47 -8.95 5.21
C GLU A 65 -5.14 -8.80 4.47
N GLU A 66 -4.71 -9.88 3.80
CA GLU A 66 -3.52 -9.88 2.97
C GLU A 66 -3.78 -9.16 1.64
N VAL A 67 -2.89 -8.23 1.31
CA VAL A 67 -2.90 -7.47 0.06
C VAL A 67 -1.97 -8.09 -0.98
N MET A 68 -0.75 -8.44 -0.56
CA MET A 68 0.28 -8.95 -1.47
C MET A 68 1.38 -9.70 -0.72
N ILE A 69 1.95 -10.72 -1.37
CA ILE A 69 3.16 -11.43 -0.93
C ILE A 69 4.34 -11.00 -1.80
N PHE A 70 5.48 -10.70 -1.19
CA PHE A 70 6.68 -10.31 -1.90
C PHE A 70 7.71 -11.44 -1.99
N ARG A 71 8.60 -11.31 -2.98
CA ARG A 71 9.74 -12.19 -3.22
C ARG A 71 10.91 -11.37 -3.76
N GLY A 72 12.11 -11.96 -3.76
CA GLY A 72 13.32 -11.31 -4.23
C GLY A 72 14.04 -10.53 -3.13
N VAL A 73 14.79 -9.51 -3.53
CA VAL A 73 15.62 -8.69 -2.64
C VAL A 73 15.37 -7.22 -2.96
N LEU A 74 15.10 -6.42 -1.92
CA LEU A 74 14.98 -4.97 -2.06
C LEU A 74 16.30 -4.32 -1.68
N GLY A 75 16.95 -3.71 -2.66
CA GLY A 75 18.22 -3.00 -2.45
C GLY A 75 18.09 -1.84 -1.47
N VAL A 76 19.20 -1.44 -0.86
CA VAL A 76 19.25 -0.28 0.04
C VAL A 76 18.62 0.96 -0.60
N SER A 77 17.79 1.65 0.16
CA SER A 77 17.05 2.85 -0.26
C SER A 77 16.05 2.69 -1.39
N ARG A 78 15.81 1.48 -1.91
CA ARG A 78 14.82 1.24 -2.96
C ARG A 78 13.39 1.24 -2.41
N VAL A 79 12.45 1.68 -3.24
CA VAL A 79 11.04 1.85 -2.93
C VAL A 79 10.19 0.94 -3.81
N ILE A 80 9.28 0.19 -3.19
CA ILE A 80 8.21 -0.54 -3.87
C ILE A 80 6.91 0.23 -3.66
N ARG A 81 6.22 0.53 -4.77
CA ARG A 81 4.85 1.01 -4.80
C ARG A 81 3.90 -0.12 -5.13
N VAL A 82 2.92 -0.34 -4.27
CA VAL A 82 1.86 -1.33 -4.47
C VAL A 82 0.56 -0.61 -4.82
N HIS A 83 0.17 -0.72 -6.08
CA HIS A 83 -1.05 -0.17 -6.65
C HIS A 83 -2.22 -1.15 -6.52
N SER A 84 -3.41 -0.59 -6.37
CA SER A 84 -4.64 -1.33 -6.61
C SER A 84 -4.93 -1.51 -8.10
N GLY A 85 -5.89 -2.37 -8.41
CA GLY A 85 -6.30 -2.70 -9.78
C GLY A 85 -5.33 -3.65 -10.47
N GLY A 86 -5.65 -3.95 -11.74
CA GLY A 86 -4.80 -4.76 -12.61
C GLY A 86 -3.57 -4.00 -13.11
N GLU A 87 -2.56 -4.77 -13.55
CA GLU A 87 -1.35 -4.21 -14.15
C GLU A 87 -1.68 -3.36 -15.37
N ILE A 88 -1.06 -2.18 -15.43
CA ILE A 88 -1.14 -1.27 -16.58
C ILE A 88 0.25 -0.75 -16.93
N PRO A 89 0.49 -0.37 -18.20
CA PRO A 89 1.72 0.32 -18.59
C PRO A 89 1.94 1.58 -17.74
N LEU A 90 3.18 1.81 -17.28
CA LEU A 90 3.49 2.91 -16.37
C LEU A 90 3.25 4.29 -17.00
N GLU A 91 3.33 4.41 -18.32
CA GLU A 91 2.97 5.61 -19.08
C GLU A 91 1.48 5.97 -18.99
N ASN A 92 0.62 5.02 -18.60
CA ASN A 92 -0.80 5.26 -18.39
C ASN A 92 -1.12 5.71 -16.95
N LEU A 93 -0.14 5.71 -16.06
CA LEU A 93 -0.27 6.30 -14.73
C LEU A 93 -0.15 7.83 -14.81
N TYR A 94 -0.88 8.54 -13.96
CA TYR A 94 -0.61 9.95 -13.72
C TYR A 94 0.82 10.14 -13.19
N GLN A 95 1.45 11.27 -13.49
CA GLN A 95 2.83 11.53 -13.08
C GLN A 95 3.05 11.34 -11.56
N VAL A 96 2.09 11.76 -10.74
CA VAL A 96 2.14 11.59 -9.27
C VAL A 96 2.13 10.11 -8.84
N ASP A 97 1.45 9.25 -9.59
CA ASP A 97 1.31 7.82 -9.31
C ASP A 97 2.48 7.00 -9.89
N ARG A 98 3.18 7.55 -10.89
CA ARG A 98 4.41 6.95 -11.44
C ARG A 98 5.68 7.35 -10.68
N SER A 99 5.75 8.56 -10.14
CA SER A 99 7.02 9.11 -9.65
C SER A 99 7.33 8.66 -8.21
N GLY A 100 8.62 8.45 -7.93
CA GLY A 100 9.14 8.26 -6.56
C GLY A 100 9.24 6.80 -6.09
N ALA A 101 8.95 5.82 -6.95
CA ALA A 101 9.17 4.40 -6.69
C ALA A 101 10.16 3.80 -7.69
N ASP A 102 10.91 2.78 -7.27
CA ASP A 102 11.81 2.01 -8.14
C ASP A 102 11.09 0.83 -8.79
N TYR A 103 10.10 0.27 -8.09
CA TYR A 103 9.32 -0.87 -8.52
C TYR A 103 7.83 -0.58 -8.33
N HIS A 104 7.03 -0.95 -9.33
CA HIS A 104 5.57 -0.84 -9.32
C HIS A 104 4.96 -2.23 -9.38
N LEU A 105 4.11 -2.55 -8.41
CA LEU A 105 3.39 -3.82 -8.32
C LEU A 105 1.89 -3.54 -8.27
N PHE A 106 1.09 -4.45 -8.80
CA PHE A 106 -0.36 -4.32 -8.90
C PHE A 106 -1.03 -5.51 -8.22
N THR A 107 -2.02 -5.26 -7.38
CA THR A 107 -2.68 -6.28 -6.57
C THR A 107 -3.70 -7.11 -7.35
N GLY A 108 -4.23 -6.57 -8.46
CA GLY A 108 -5.38 -7.12 -9.17
C GLY A 108 -6.72 -6.87 -8.48
N GLY A 109 -6.72 -6.41 -7.23
CA GLY A 109 -7.92 -6.10 -6.45
C GLY A 109 -8.32 -4.63 -6.57
N ASN A 110 -9.62 -4.35 -6.65
CA ASN A 110 -10.13 -2.99 -6.74
C ASN A 110 -10.29 -2.38 -5.33
N TYR A 111 -9.80 -1.16 -5.13
CA TYR A 111 -10.04 -0.33 -3.93
C TYR A 111 -9.75 -1.04 -2.61
N ILE A 112 -8.47 -1.29 -2.37
CA ILE A 112 -7.99 -2.03 -1.21
C ILE A 112 -7.95 -1.14 0.03
N TRP A 113 -7.62 0.14 -0.10
CA TRP A 113 -7.44 1.02 1.04
C TRP A 113 -8.75 1.71 1.44
N ASN A 114 -9.05 1.78 2.73
CA ASN A 114 -10.33 2.28 3.22
C ASN A 114 -10.40 3.82 3.24
N ASN A 115 -11.40 4.40 2.57
CA ASN A 115 -11.68 5.83 2.67
C ASN A 115 -12.58 6.17 3.87
N ASN A 116 -13.58 5.35 4.17
CA ASN A 116 -14.65 5.69 5.13
C ASN A 116 -14.29 5.39 6.59
N ARG A 117 -13.16 4.72 6.83
CA ARG A 117 -12.69 4.27 8.14
C ARG A 117 -11.18 4.45 8.22
N PRO A 118 -10.60 4.55 9.42
CA PRO A 118 -9.15 4.51 9.56
C PRO A 118 -8.61 3.20 8.97
N ASP A 119 -7.41 3.26 8.40
CA ASP A 119 -6.72 2.07 7.90
C ASP A 119 -5.26 2.11 8.33
N SER A 120 -4.58 0.99 8.19
CA SER A 120 -3.20 0.83 8.60
C SER A 120 -2.51 -0.21 7.74
N PRO A 121 -1.92 0.16 6.58
CA PRO A 121 -0.99 -0.74 5.91
C PRO A 121 0.07 -1.22 6.90
N ARG A 122 0.34 -2.52 6.90
CA ARG A 122 1.43 -3.12 7.67
C ARG A 122 2.23 -4.11 6.84
N LEU A 123 3.53 -4.13 7.09
CA LEU A 123 4.43 -5.15 6.60
C LEU A 123 4.63 -6.19 7.68
N VAL A 124 4.47 -7.46 7.31
CA VAL A 124 4.67 -8.58 8.23
C VAL A 124 5.62 -9.61 7.62
N LEU A 125 6.38 -10.26 8.50
CA LEU A 125 7.13 -11.47 8.18
C LEU A 125 6.30 -12.68 8.59
N GLN A 126 6.02 -13.57 7.65
CA GLN A 126 5.40 -14.87 7.94
C GLN A 126 6.50 -15.92 8.15
N GLN A 127 6.63 -16.45 9.36
CA GLN A 127 7.63 -17.46 9.70
C GLN A 127 7.04 -18.47 10.69
N ASN A 128 7.21 -19.77 10.42
CA ASN A 128 6.75 -20.85 11.31
C ASN A 128 5.26 -20.73 11.71
N ASN A 129 4.39 -20.37 10.76
CA ASN A 129 2.97 -20.09 10.98
C ASN A 129 2.67 -18.93 11.95
N GLN A 130 3.66 -18.14 12.31
CA GLN A 130 3.51 -16.91 13.08
C GLN A 130 3.68 -15.68 12.17
N THR A 131 2.95 -14.62 12.52
CA THR A 131 3.01 -13.33 11.85
C THR A 131 3.74 -12.35 12.76
N HIS A 132 4.88 -11.83 12.30
CA HIS A 132 5.66 -10.82 13.01
C HIS A 132 5.50 -9.47 12.29
N GLU A 133 4.97 -8.46 12.99
CA GLU A 133 4.88 -7.11 12.44
C GLU A 133 6.29 -6.51 12.32
N LEU A 134 6.64 -6.06 11.11
CA LEU A 134 7.90 -5.38 10.83
C LEU A 134 7.73 -3.87 10.90
N ASP A 135 6.63 -3.39 10.33
CA ASP A 135 6.30 -1.97 10.29
C ASP A 135 4.80 -1.76 10.04
N ARG A 136 4.28 -0.62 10.51
CA ARG A 136 2.89 -0.19 10.33
C ARG A 136 2.82 1.34 10.32
N ALA A 137 1.98 1.89 9.46
CA ALA A 137 1.62 3.30 9.48
C ALA A 137 0.12 3.49 9.23
N SER A 138 -0.51 4.41 9.94
CA SER A 138 -1.96 4.57 9.96
C SER A 138 -2.41 5.90 9.37
N TYR A 139 -3.61 5.94 8.78
CA TYR A 139 -4.27 7.21 8.44
C TYR A 139 -5.72 7.20 8.93
N SER A 140 -6.25 8.39 9.19
CA SER A 140 -7.63 8.57 9.63
C SER A 140 -8.63 8.38 8.49
N ALA A 141 -9.90 8.15 8.85
CA ALA A 141 -10.98 8.16 7.88
C ALA A 141 -11.03 9.49 7.09
N TYR A 142 -11.56 9.40 5.88
CA TYR A 142 -11.74 10.47 4.92
C TYR A 142 -10.43 11.18 4.51
N PRO A 143 -9.41 10.41 4.06
CA PRO A 143 -8.19 11.02 3.55
C PRO A 143 -8.50 11.93 2.34
N PRO A 144 -7.87 13.11 2.22
CA PRO A 144 -8.16 14.06 1.15
C PRO A 144 -7.97 13.43 -0.24
N GLU A 145 -8.93 13.67 -1.14
CA GLU A 145 -8.91 13.16 -2.51
C GLU A 145 -7.64 13.62 -3.25
N GLY A 146 -7.00 12.69 -3.96
CA GLY A 146 -5.80 12.90 -4.76
C GLY A 146 -4.50 13.14 -3.97
N ARG A 147 -4.57 13.20 -2.64
CA ARG A 147 -3.41 13.57 -1.81
C ARG A 147 -2.51 12.38 -1.50
N VAL A 148 -1.20 12.58 -1.68
CA VAL A 148 -0.18 11.68 -1.13
C VAL A 148 0.02 12.02 0.35
N LEU A 149 -0.32 11.06 1.20
CA LEU A 149 -0.08 11.11 2.64
C LEU A 149 1.35 10.66 2.91
N LYS A 150 2.12 11.46 3.64
CA LYS A 150 3.53 11.17 3.99
C LYS A 150 3.64 10.72 5.43
N ARG A 151 4.60 9.83 5.71
CA ARG A 151 4.82 9.34 7.07
C ARG A 151 5.34 10.43 8.01
N VAL A 152 4.68 10.57 9.16
CA VAL A 152 5.07 11.36 10.31
C VAL A 152 4.89 10.50 11.56
N GLY A 153 5.99 9.99 12.12
CA GLY A 153 5.94 9.00 13.19
C GLY A 153 5.26 7.71 12.72
N ASN A 154 4.15 7.33 13.35
CA ASN A 154 3.35 6.15 12.96
C ASN A 154 2.12 6.51 12.12
N ASN A 155 2.00 7.76 11.69
CA ASN A 155 0.85 8.25 10.92
C ASN A 155 1.24 8.61 9.48
N LEU A 156 0.27 8.56 8.58
CA LEU A 156 0.33 9.04 7.20
C LEU A 156 -0.60 10.27 7.08
N LEU A 157 -0.04 11.45 6.75
CA LEU A 157 -0.72 12.78 6.80
C LEU A 157 -0.52 13.61 5.51
#